data_AF-A0A8C9EIX6-F1
#
_entry.id   AF-A0A8C9EIX6-F1
#
_cell.length_a   1.000
_cell.length_b   1.000
_cell.length_c   1.000
_cell.angle_alpha   90.00
_cell.angle_beta   90.00
_cell.angle_gamma   90.00
#
_symmetry.space_group_name_H-M   'P 1'
#
loop_
_entity.id
_entity.type
_entity.pdbx_description
1 polymer ?
#
loop_
_entity_poly.entity_id
_entity_poly.type
_entity_poly.pdbx_seq_one_letter_code
_entity_poly.pdbx_strand_id
1 'polypeptide(L)'
;SLSLSSREKCSNSLTISAAHHTSDYNSTQMILRRGQAFAITLNFQTTVQPEDNFTFIASTGPSPAESQQTKAVFHLSEDAANGWSATQEHCEPGCMSLIIVSPANAIIGRYKLKIRIVSGNKTSSALLGQFVLLFNPWCPSTFYCIMFFRKSGCHSTAYT
;
A
#
# COMPACT_ATOMS: atom_id res chain seq x y z
N SER A 1 -20.18 25.22 14.02
CA SER A 1 -19.61 25.70 12.74
C SER A 1 -18.14 25.38 12.70
N LEU A 2 -17.74 24.35 11.95
CA LEU A 2 -16.33 24.12 11.60
C LEU A 2 -16.26 23.95 10.09
N SER A 3 -15.88 25.03 9.42
CA SER A 3 -15.66 25.12 7.98
C SER A 3 -14.37 24.37 7.64
N LEU A 4 -14.49 23.16 7.10
CA LEU A 4 -13.40 22.55 6.35
C LEU A 4 -13.34 23.27 5.00
N SER A 5 -12.20 23.93 4.77
CA SER A 5 -11.87 24.56 3.49
C SER A 5 -12.01 23.55 2.36
N SER A 6 -13.08 23.70 1.58
CA SER A 6 -13.36 22.98 0.37
C SER A 6 -12.30 23.34 -0.67
N ARG A 7 -11.32 22.46 -0.99
CA ARG A 7 -10.62 22.49 -2.31
C ARG A 7 -9.64 21.37 -2.70
N GLU A 8 -9.59 20.20 -2.06
CA GLU A 8 -8.89 19.04 -2.65
C GLU A 8 -9.63 17.73 -2.31
N LYS A 9 -10.58 17.29 -3.14
CA LYS A 9 -11.20 15.96 -3.04
C LYS A 9 -10.53 15.05 -4.08
N CYS A 10 -9.60 14.21 -3.66
CA CYS A 10 -9.19 13.06 -4.48
C CYS A 10 -10.31 12.01 -4.45
N SER A 11 -10.83 11.62 -5.61
CA SER A 11 -11.69 10.45 -5.71
C SER A 11 -10.81 9.27 -6.11
N ASN A 12 -10.72 8.25 -5.27
CA ASN A 12 -9.85 7.10 -5.52
C ASN A 12 -10.69 5.84 -5.73
N SER A 13 -10.29 5.05 -6.72
CA SER A 13 -10.80 3.69 -6.92
C SER A 13 -9.63 2.74 -6.76
N LEU A 14 -9.83 1.70 -5.97
CA LEU A 14 -8.83 0.66 -5.76
C LEU A 14 -9.26 -0.56 -6.58
N THR A 15 -8.46 -0.98 -7.56
CA THR A 15 -8.80 -2.10 -8.45
C THR A 15 -7.88 -3.27 -8.14
N ILE A 16 -8.44 -4.38 -7.65
CA ILE A 16 -7.67 -5.61 -7.39
C ILE A 16 -7.42 -6.27 -8.75
N SER A 17 -6.16 -6.49 -9.11
CA SER A 17 -5.84 -7.36 -10.25
C SER A 17 -6.34 -8.78 -9.91
N ALA A 18 -6.97 -9.47 -10.87
CA ALA A 18 -7.66 -10.75 -10.67
C ALA A 18 -6.79 -11.90 -10.10
N ALA A 19 -5.50 -11.66 -9.87
CA ALA A 19 -4.49 -12.63 -9.46
C ALA A 19 -4.35 -12.81 -7.93
N HIS A 20 -5.08 -12.08 -7.07
CA HIS A 20 -4.93 -12.24 -5.62
C HIS A 20 -5.60 -13.48 -5.02
N HIS A 21 -6.38 -14.24 -5.81
CA HIS A 21 -7.15 -15.40 -5.33
C HIS A 21 -7.96 -15.06 -4.07
N THR A 22 -8.71 -13.96 -4.15
CA THR A 22 -9.57 -13.44 -3.07
C THR A 22 -11.03 -13.32 -3.50
N SER A 23 -11.39 -13.83 -4.68
CA SER A 23 -12.76 -13.85 -5.22
C SER A 23 -13.77 -14.52 -4.31
N ASP A 24 -13.32 -15.48 -3.49
CA ASP A 24 -14.20 -16.30 -2.67
C ASP A 24 -14.56 -15.63 -1.34
N TYR A 25 -13.95 -14.47 -1.03
CA TYR A 25 -14.31 -13.69 0.15
C TYR A 25 -15.54 -12.83 -0.13
N ASN A 26 -16.64 -13.13 0.57
CA ASN A 26 -17.82 -12.26 0.60
C ASN A 26 -17.59 -11.06 1.54
N SER A 27 -16.70 -10.15 1.16
CA SER A 27 -16.32 -8.96 1.92
C SER A 27 -16.24 -7.74 0.99
N THR A 28 -16.72 -6.60 1.47
CA THR A 28 -16.54 -5.30 0.78
C THR A 28 -15.14 -4.72 0.96
N GLN A 29 -14.30 -5.36 1.78
CA GLN A 29 -12.94 -4.91 2.06
C GLN A 29 -11.98 -5.44 0.99
N MET A 30 -11.05 -4.59 0.57
CA MET A 30 -9.95 -5.00 -0.29
C MET A 30 -9.05 -6.00 0.46
N ILE A 31 -8.96 -7.23 -0.05
CA ILE A 31 -8.09 -8.27 0.48
C ILE A 31 -6.95 -8.49 -0.51
N LEU A 32 -5.72 -8.35 -0.03
CA LEU A 32 -4.48 -8.47 -0.78
C LEU A 32 -3.59 -9.53 -0.14
N ARG A 33 -2.55 -9.94 -0.87
CA ARG A 33 -1.54 -10.88 -0.37
C ARG A 33 -0.16 -10.25 -0.49
N ARG A 34 0.66 -10.36 0.56
CA ARG A 34 1.99 -9.75 0.59
C ARG A 34 2.90 -10.28 -0.52
N GLY A 35 3.87 -9.48 -0.97
CA GLY A 35 4.77 -9.89 -2.06
C GLY A 35 4.12 -9.99 -3.43
N GLN A 36 2.92 -9.42 -3.61
CA GLN A 36 2.21 -9.37 -4.88
C GLN A 36 1.70 -7.96 -5.14
N ALA A 37 1.86 -7.52 -6.39
CA ALA A 37 1.49 -6.21 -6.87
C ALA A 37 -0.04 -6.02 -6.92
N PHE A 38 -0.51 -4.84 -6.53
CA PHE A 38 -1.89 -4.41 -6.67
C PHE A 38 -1.97 -3.00 -7.26
N ALA A 39 -3.05 -2.72 -7.99
CA ALA A 39 -3.23 -1.44 -8.68
C ALA A 39 -4.15 -0.51 -7.88
N ILE A 40 -3.82 0.78 -7.88
CA ILE A 40 -4.70 1.83 -7.39
C ILE A 40 -4.81 2.94 -8.43
N THR A 41 -5.99 3.53 -8.57
CA THR A 41 -6.22 4.66 -9.48
C THR A 41 -6.64 5.87 -8.68
N LEU A 42 -5.86 6.95 -8.81
CA LEU A 42 -6.12 8.24 -8.19
C LEU A 42 -6.67 9.20 -9.25
N ASN A 43 -7.82 9.80 -8.97
CA ASN A 43 -8.36 10.88 -9.80
C ASN A 43 -8.14 12.20 -9.07
N PHE A 44 -7.36 13.08 -9.71
CA PHE A 44 -7.08 14.41 -9.17
C PHE A 44 -8.03 15.43 -9.77
N GLN A 45 -8.55 16.33 -8.94
CA GLN A 45 -9.35 17.47 -9.41
C GLN A 45 -8.49 18.54 -10.09
N THR A 46 -7.18 18.47 -9.90
CA THR A 46 -6.18 19.41 -10.40
C THR A 46 -5.09 18.66 -11.14
N THR A 47 -4.48 19.30 -12.14
CA THR A 47 -3.36 18.73 -12.88
C THR A 47 -2.17 18.50 -11.94
N VAL A 48 -1.75 17.23 -11.84
CA VAL A 48 -0.48 16.84 -11.20
C VAL A 48 0.68 17.45 -11.98
N GLN A 49 1.57 18.13 -11.28
CA GLN A 49 2.77 18.71 -11.89
C GLN A 49 3.94 17.72 -11.81
N PRO A 50 4.89 17.75 -12.77
CA PRO A 50 6.08 16.89 -12.75
C PRO A 50 6.93 17.01 -11.46
N GLU A 51 6.92 18.19 -10.83
CA GLU A 51 7.63 18.49 -9.59
C GLU A 51 6.89 18.05 -8.32
N ASP A 52 5.66 17.54 -8.44
CA ASP A 52 4.89 17.07 -7.29
C ASP A 52 5.53 15.80 -6.72
N ASN A 53 5.78 15.82 -5.41
CA ASN A 53 6.35 14.68 -4.71
C ASN A 53 5.25 13.88 -4.00
N PHE A 54 5.13 12.61 -4.39
CA PHE A 54 4.16 11.68 -3.84
C PHE A 54 4.83 10.73 -2.85
N THR A 55 4.36 10.77 -1.61
CA THR A 55 4.80 9.87 -0.54
C THR A 55 3.62 9.04 -0.06
N PHE A 56 3.78 7.73 -0.06
CA PHE A 56 2.80 6.77 0.43
C PHE A 56 3.17 6.31 1.83
N ILE A 57 2.15 6.10 2.67
CA ILE A 57 2.32 5.63 4.04
C ILE A 57 1.36 4.46 4.26
N ALA A 58 1.92 3.25 4.35
CA ALA A 58 1.19 2.05 4.74
C ALA A 58 1.38 1.80 6.23
N SER A 59 0.30 1.61 6.99
CA SER A 59 0.37 1.43 8.45
C SER A 59 -0.64 0.40 8.96
N THR A 60 -0.21 -0.43 9.92
CA THR A 60 -1.02 -1.48 10.55
C THR A 60 -0.86 -1.45 12.08
N GLY A 61 -1.88 -1.94 12.79
CA GLY A 61 -1.88 -2.01 14.25
C GLY A 61 -2.19 -0.69 14.98
N PRO A 62 -2.25 -0.70 16.32
CA PRO A 62 -2.66 0.45 17.13
C PRO A 62 -1.58 1.52 17.30
N SER A 63 -0.29 1.14 17.19
CA SER A 63 0.85 2.06 17.31
C SER A 63 1.87 1.81 16.18
N PRO A 64 1.57 2.24 14.94
CA PRO A 64 2.42 1.97 13.78
C PRO A 64 3.79 2.69 13.88
N ALA A 65 4.89 1.96 13.68
CA ALA A 65 6.25 2.49 13.71
C ALA A 65 7.15 1.81 12.66
N GLU A 66 8.05 2.58 12.05
CA GLU A 66 8.98 2.07 11.03
C GLU A 66 10.01 1.09 11.64
N SER A 67 10.48 1.38 12.86
CA SER A 67 11.36 0.49 13.62
C SER A 67 10.74 -0.87 13.95
N GLN A 68 9.40 -0.97 13.93
CA GLN A 68 8.66 -2.20 14.16
C GLN A 68 8.10 -2.83 12.88
N GLN A 69 8.40 -2.25 11.72
CA GLN A 69 7.89 -2.68 10.41
C GLN A 69 6.34 -2.68 10.30
N THR A 70 5.66 -1.99 11.22
CA THR A 70 4.19 -1.79 11.23
C THR A 70 3.79 -0.49 10.53
N LYS A 71 4.77 0.34 10.14
CA LYS A 71 4.63 1.50 9.26
C LYS A 71 5.70 1.43 8.17
N ALA A 72 5.32 1.72 6.93
CA ALA A 72 6.24 1.90 5.81
C ALA A 72 5.95 3.25 5.15
N VAL A 73 7.01 3.97 4.81
CA VAL A 73 6.99 5.21 4.03
C VAL A 73 7.77 4.93 2.74
N PHE A 74 7.16 5.20 1.59
CA PHE A 74 7.74 4.91 0.28
C PHE A 74 7.28 5.94 -0.74
N HIS A 75 8.08 6.17 -1.76
CA HIS A 75 7.88 7.22 -2.75
C HIS A 75 7.42 6.66 -4.09
N LEU A 76 6.73 7.50 -4.88
CA LEU A 76 6.50 7.21 -6.28
C LEU A 76 7.85 7.12 -7.00
N SER A 77 8.06 6.09 -7.82
CA SER A 77 9.30 5.71 -8.53
C SER A 77 10.30 4.85 -7.75
N GLU A 78 10.01 4.46 -6.51
CA GLU A 78 10.84 3.49 -5.80
C GLU A 78 10.53 2.06 -6.29
N ASP A 79 11.53 1.40 -6.87
CA ASP A 79 11.57 -0.06 -6.97
C ASP A 79 12.40 -0.60 -5.80
N ALA A 80 11.72 -0.97 -4.71
CA ALA A 80 12.37 -1.43 -3.50
C ALA A 80 12.50 -2.95 -3.51
N ALA A 81 13.72 -3.45 -3.73
CA ALA A 81 14.01 -4.89 -3.73
C ALA A 81 13.55 -5.63 -2.45
N ASN A 82 13.51 -4.93 -1.30
CA ASN A 82 13.17 -5.50 0.01
C ASN A 82 12.11 -4.69 0.79
N GLY A 83 11.40 -3.77 0.12
CA GLY A 83 10.53 -2.79 0.77
C GLY A 83 9.15 -2.69 0.13
N TRP A 84 8.38 -1.70 0.59
CA TRP A 84 7.19 -1.27 -0.14
C TRP A 84 7.62 -0.42 -1.33
N SER A 85 6.96 -0.57 -2.47
CA SER A 85 7.24 0.19 -3.69
C SER A 85 5.96 0.74 -4.32
N ALA A 86 6.10 1.84 -5.05
CA ALA A 86 5.05 2.42 -5.86
C ALA A 86 5.61 2.87 -7.21
N THR A 87 5.09 2.33 -8.30
CA THR A 87 5.43 2.74 -9.66
C THR A 87 4.19 3.28 -10.37
N GLN A 88 4.38 4.25 -11.25
CA GLN A 88 3.31 4.80 -12.06
C GLN A 88 3.14 3.96 -13.33
N GLU A 89 1.89 3.62 -13.65
CA GLU A 89 1.51 3.07 -14.94
C GLU A 89 0.83 4.14 -15.81
N HIS A 90 0.78 3.86 -17.11
CA HIS A 90 0.06 4.71 -18.06
C HIS A 90 -1.42 4.79 -17.68
N CYS A 91 -1.99 5.99 -17.72
CA CYS A 91 -3.38 6.28 -17.42
C CYS A 91 -3.88 7.39 -18.35
N GLU A 92 -5.20 7.47 -18.52
CA GLU A 92 -5.85 8.57 -19.22
C GLU A 92 -5.49 9.95 -18.61
N PRO A 93 -5.58 11.04 -19.38
CA PRO A 93 -5.37 12.39 -18.86
C PRO A 93 -6.26 12.68 -17.64
N GLY A 94 -5.65 13.16 -16.55
CA GLY A 94 -6.36 13.48 -15.30
C GLY A 94 -6.45 12.34 -14.29
N CYS A 95 -5.94 11.14 -14.62
CA CYS A 95 -5.77 10.05 -13.67
C CYS A 95 -4.29 9.66 -13.48
N MET A 96 -4.02 9.05 -12.33
CA MET A 96 -2.75 8.41 -12.04
C MET A 96 -3.02 6.96 -11.64
N SER A 97 -2.56 6.03 -12.49
CA SER A 97 -2.55 4.61 -12.16
C SER A 97 -1.24 4.26 -11.48
N LEU A 98 -1.31 3.54 -10.37
CA LEU A 98 -0.16 3.17 -9.56
C LEU A 98 -0.17 1.67 -9.33
N ILE A 99 1.00 1.06 -9.46
CA ILE A 99 1.24 -0.31 -9.01
C ILE A 99 2.01 -0.24 -7.70
N ILE A 100 1.41 -0.81 -6.66
CA ILE A 100 2.02 -0.90 -5.33
C ILE A 100 2.38 -2.35 -5.05
N VAL A 101 3.59 -2.56 -4.53
CA VAL A 101 4.04 -3.88 -4.07
C VAL A 101 4.44 -3.77 -2.61
N SER A 102 3.97 -4.73 -1.81
CA SER A 102 4.45 -4.92 -0.44
C SER A 102 5.54 -5.99 -0.42
N PRO A 103 6.50 -5.93 0.52
CA PRO A 103 7.54 -6.95 0.59
C PRO A 103 6.95 -8.28 1.08
N ALA A 104 7.56 -9.41 0.67
CA ALA A 104 7.09 -10.75 1.02
C ALA A 104 7.10 -11.07 2.52
N ASN A 105 7.83 -10.29 3.32
CA ASN A 105 7.91 -10.39 4.77
C ASN A 105 7.03 -9.36 5.50
N ALA A 106 6.20 -8.56 4.79
CA ALA A 106 5.31 -7.59 5.42
C ALA A 106 4.43 -8.25 6.50
N ILE A 107 4.19 -7.51 7.58
CA ILE A 107 3.28 -7.91 8.65
C ILE A 107 1.87 -8.09 8.05
N ILE A 108 1.17 -9.16 8.42
CA ILE A 108 -0.21 -9.38 7.95
C ILE A 108 -1.19 -8.61 8.83
N GLY A 109 -2.33 -8.22 8.27
CA GLY A 109 -3.39 -7.55 9.03
C GLY A 109 -4.08 -6.41 8.28
N ARG A 110 -4.77 -5.54 9.02
CA ARG A 110 -5.52 -4.42 8.47
C ARG A 110 -4.63 -3.19 8.32
N TYR A 111 -4.45 -2.75 7.09
CA TYR A 111 -3.66 -1.59 6.74
C TYR A 111 -4.53 -0.36 6.45
N LYS A 112 -4.00 0.80 6.79
CA LYS A 112 -4.41 2.10 6.26
C LYS A 112 -3.35 2.57 5.28
N LEU A 113 -3.77 2.96 4.08
CA LEU A 113 -2.92 3.59 3.08
C LEU A 113 -3.23 5.08 3.00
N LYS A 114 -2.21 5.90 3.22
CA LYS A 114 -2.29 7.36 3.06
C LYS A 114 -1.35 7.81 1.96
N ILE A 115 -1.69 8.95 1.37
CA ILE A 115 -0.80 9.70 0.49
C ILE A 115 -0.50 11.06 1.11
N ARG A 116 0.72 11.52 0.95
CA ARG A 116 1.17 12.89 1.19
C ARG A 116 1.70 13.43 -0.13
N ILE A 117 1.24 14.61 -0.49
CA ILE A 117 1.61 15.30 -1.73
C ILE A 117 2.30 16.59 -1.34
N VAL A 118 3.49 16.83 -1.89
CA VAL A 118 4.20 18.09 -1.74
C VAL A 118 4.29 18.73 -3.13
N SER A 119 3.63 19.87 -3.29
CA SER A 119 3.58 20.65 -4.53
C SER A 119 4.12 22.05 -4.25
N GLY A 120 5.37 22.29 -4.63
CA GLY A 120 6.14 23.47 -4.22
C GLY A 120 6.16 23.64 -2.69
N ASN A 121 5.60 24.75 -2.19
CA ASN A 121 5.54 25.04 -0.75
C ASN A 121 4.27 24.51 -0.06
N LYS A 122 3.39 23.81 -0.78
CA LYS A 122 2.15 23.26 -0.23
C LYS A 122 2.33 21.78 0.07
N THR A 123 1.85 21.35 1.23
CA THR A 123 1.77 19.93 1.60
C THR A 123 0.33 19.59 1.91
N SER A 124 -0.18 18.55 1.27
CA SER A 124 -1.49 17.97 1.57
C SER A 124 -1.37 16.48 1.87
N SER A 125 -2.36 15.92 2.56
CA SER A 125 -2.40 14.49 2.89
C SER A 125 -3.82 13.96 2.89
N ALA A 126 -4.01 12.76 2.34
CA ALA A 126 -5.31 12.12 2.25
C ALA A 126 -5.22 10.63 2.62
N LEU A 127 -6.31 10.09 3.19
CA LEU A 127 -6.47 8.65 3.34
C LEU A 127 -6.99 8.09 2.01
N LEU A 128 -6.22 7.20 1.40
CA LEU A 128 -6.62 6.51 0.17
C LEU A 128 -7.55 5.34 0.48
N GLY A 129 -7.32 4.63 1.58
CA GLY A 129 -8.24 3.56 1.96
C GLY A 129 -7.68 2.60 2.99
N GLN A 130 -8.39 1.49 3.13
CA GLN A 130 -8.02 0.40 4.01
C GLN A 130 -8.08 -0.93 3.26
N PHE A 131 -7.13 -1.81 3.56
CA PHE A 131 -7.09 -3.15 2.99
C PHE A 131 -6.62 -4.15 4.03
N VAL A 132 -6.93 -5.43 3.81
CA VAL A 132 -6.40 -6.55 4.57
C VAL A 132 -5.24 -7.14 3.79
N LEU A 133 -4.06 -7.21 4.38
CA LEU A 133 -2.90 -7.88 3.82
C LEU A 133 -2.75 -9.27 4.45
N LEU A 134 -2.79 -10.31 3.62
CA LEU A 134 -2.67 -11.69 4.04
C LEU A 134 -1.33 -12.30 3.62
N PHE A 135 -1.06 -13.47 4.19
CA PHE A 135 0.01 -14.34 3.72
C PHE A 135 -0.20 -14.76 2.25
N ASN A 136 0.90 -14.92 1.52
CA ASN A 136 0.90 -15.32 0.11
C ASN A 136 1.61 -16.67 -0.12
N PRO A 137 0.87 -17.80 -0.15
CA PRO A 137 1.44 -19.10 -0.46
C PRO A 137 1.81 -19.28 -1.95
N TRP A 138 1.47 -18.34 -2.84
CA TRP A 138 1.78 -18.42 -4.27
C TRP A 138 3.01 -17.59 -4.67
N CYS A 139 3.61 -16.86 -3.73
CA CYS A 139 4.82 -16.06 -3.97
C CYS A 139 6.07 -16.89 -3.63
N PRO A 140 6.96 -17.21 -4.61
CA PRO A 140 8.19 -17.98 -4.37
C PRO A 140 9.09 -17.35 -3.29
N SER A 141 9.20 -16.02 -3.28
CA SER A 141 9.97 -15.26 -2.28
C SER A 141 9.41 -15.42 -0.86
N THR A 142 8.11 -15.72 -0.71
CA THR A 142 7.51 -16.02 0.60
C THR A 142 7.96 -17.39 1.13
N PHE A 143 8.17 -18.39 0.27
CA PHE A 143 8.75 -19.68 0.68
C PHE A 143 10.20 -19.54 1.14
N TYR A 144 11.01 -18.74 0.45
CA TYR A 144 12.37 -18.43 0.89
C TYR A 144 12.37 -17.68 2.24
N CYS A 145 11.42 -16.78 2.46
CA CYS A 145 11.24 -16.10 3.74
C CYS A 145 10.86 -17.07 4.87
N ILE A 146 9.95 -18.02 4.65
CA ILE A 146 9.60 -19.07 5.63
C ILE A 146 10.83 -19.93 5.97
N MET A 147 11.60 -20.34 4.96
CA MET A 147 12.80 -21.15 5.14
C MET A 147 13.89 -20.39 5.93
N PHE A 148 14.02 -19.08 5.71
CA PHE A 148 14.90 -18.22 6.50
C PHE A 148 14.42 -18.11 7.96
N PHE A 149 13.13 -17.82 8.21
CA PHE A 149 12.59 -17.77 9.57
C PHE A 149 12.79 -19.08 10.35
N ARG A 150 12.66 -20.24 9.69
CA ARG A 150 12.96 -21.56 10.29
C ARG A 150 14.44 -21.75 10.62
N LYS A 151 15.37 -21.22 9.81
CA LYS A 151 16.81 -21.27 10.12
C LYS A 151 17.24 -20.26 11.19
N SER A 152 16.51 -19.15 11.35
CA SER A 152 16.80 -18.10 12.33
C SER A 152 16.27 -18.37 13.75
N GLY A 153 15.63 -19.52 14.00
CA GLY A 153 15.28 -19.95 15.36
C GLY A 153 14.25 -19.08 16.10
N CYS A 154 13.46 -18.26 15.41
CA CYS A 154 12.41 -17.49 16.08
C CYS A 154 11.17 -18.39 16.27
N HIS A 155 11.04 -18.96 17.47
CA HIS A 155 9.87 -19.71 17.90
C HIS A 155 8.64 -18.78 17.89
N SER A 156 7.75 -18.96 16.92
CA SER A 156 6.37 -18.51 17.05
C SER A 156 5.50 -19.73 17.27
N THR A 157 5.02 -19.86 18.50
CA THR A 157 4.02 -20.82 18.94
C THR A 157 2.80 -20.72 18.04
N ALA A 158 2.59 -21.74 17.20
CA ALA A 158 1.32 -21.94 16.52
C ALA A 158 0.29 -22.36 17.58
N TYR A 159 -0.73 -21.52 17.79
CA TYR A 159 -1.94 -21.98 18.47
C TYR A 159 -2.65 -22.97 17.54
N THR A 160 -3.09 -24.07 18.17
CA THR A 160 -3.83 -25.20 17.59
C THR A 160 -5.21 -24.78 17.13
#